data_AF-A0A7K2Z6A9-F1
#
_entry.id   AF-A0A7K2Z6A9-F1
#
_cell.length_a   1.000
_cell.length_b   1.000
_cell.length_c   1.000
_cell.angle_alpha   90.00
_cell.angle_beta   90.00
_cell.angle_gamma   90.00
#
_symmetry.space_group_name_H-M   'P 1'
#
loop_
_entity.id
_entity.type
_entity.pdbx_description
1 polymer ?
#
loop_
_entity_poly.entity_id
_entity_poly.type
_entity_poly.pdbx_seq_one_letter_code
_entity_poly.pdbx_strand_id
1 'polypeptide(L)' 'MDLVLLAVAAVWGGATGLLIPRAAYRFAVQPEEPWRTACPAGHAFTGPLGGWWGPARCTPCASRAQTS' A
#
# COMPACT_ATOMS: atom_id res chain seq x y z
N MET A 1 -4.41 3.84 -31.00
CA MET A 1 -3.07 3.97 -30.39
C MET A 1 -3.14 4.77 -29.08
N ASP A 2 -3.87 5.89 -29.05
CA ASP A 2 -3.99 6.76 -27.86
C ASP A 2 -4.69 6.11 -26.67
N LEU A 3 -5.74 5.32 -26.92
CA LEU A 3 -6.48 4.64 -25.84
C LEU A 3 -5.60 3.65 -25.07
N VAL A 4 -4.67 2.96 -25.75
CA VAL A 4 -3.75 2.03 -25.10
C VAL A 4 -2.77 2.80 -24.21
N LEU A 5 -2.26 3.92 -24.69
CA LEU A 5 -1.36 4.79 -23.91
C LEU A 5 -2.09 5.40 -22.70
N LEU A 6 -3.34 5.85 -22.87
CA LEU A 6 -4.16 6.35 -21.76
C LEU A 6 -4.43 5.25 -20.72
N ALA A 7 -4.76 4.04 -21.17
CA ALA A 7 -4.98 2.91 -20.27
C ALA A 7 -3.70 2.57 -19.48
N VAL A 8 -2.54 2.53 -20.14
CA VAL A 8 -1.25 2.29 -19.48
C VAL A 8 -0.94 3.40 -18.47
N ALA A 9 -1.14 4.66 -18.83
CA ALA A 9 -0.91 5.80 -17.94
C ALA A 9 -1.84 5.76 -16.72
N ALA A 10 -3.12 5.45 -16.90
CA ALA A 10 -4.09 5.31 -15.82
C ALA A 10 -3.73 4.15 -14.88
N VAL A 11 -3.36 2.99 -15.43
CA VAL A 11 -2.91 1.83 -14.64
C VAL A 11 -1.63 2.18 -13.89
N TRP A 12 -0.67 2.85 -14.53
CA TRP A 12 0.58 3.25 -13.90
C TRP A 12 0.37 4.27 -12.78
N GLY A 13 -0.45 5.31 -13.02
CA GLY A 13 -0.82 6.31 -12.02
C GLY A 13 -1.58 5.70 -10.84
N GLY A 14 -2.52 4.80 -11.11
CA GLY A 14 -3.26 4.08 -10.07
C GLY A 14 -2.34 3.17 -9.24
N ALA A 15 -1.46 2.39 -9.90
CA ALA A 15 -0.52 1.50 -9.23
C ALA A 15 0.48 2.29 -8.37
N THR A 16 1.09 3.35 -8.91
CA THR A 16 2.03 4.20 -8.17
C THR A 16 1.36 4.91 -7.00
N GLY A 17 0.16 5.48 -7.20
CA GLY A 17 -0.61 6.11 -6.13
C GLY A 17 -1.00 5.16 -5.00
N LEU A 18 -1.20 3.87 -5.30
CA LEU A 18 -1.52 2.87 -4.28
C LEU A 18 -0.27 2.34 -3.56
N LEU A 19 0.85 2.16 -4.27
CA LEU A 19 2.06 1.52 -3.76
C LEU A 19 3.00 2.49 -3.03
N ILE A 20 3.10 3.76 -3.47
CA ILE A 20 4.01 4.76 -2.89
C ILE A 20 3.71 5.02 -1.39
N PRO A 21 2.46 5.28 -0.96
CA PRO A 21 2.18 5.57 0.44
C PRO A 21 2.57 4.42 1.38
N ARG A 22 2.37 3.18 0.93
CA ARG A 22 2.70 1.98 1.71
C ARG A 22 4.22 1.81 1.84
N ALA A 23 4.95 2.04 0.75
CA ALA A 23 6.41 2.04 0.75
C ALA A 23 6.96 3.12 1.69
N ALA A 24 6.49 4.36 1.55
CA ALA A 24 6.89 5.48 2.38
C ALA A 24 6.65 5.21 3.87
N TYR A 25 5.50 4.62 4.24
CA TYR A 25 5.24 4.25 5.63
C TYR A 25 6.19 3.15 6.14
N ARG A 26 6.48 2.13 5.33
CA ARG A 26 7.41 1.06 5.72
C ARG A 26 8.82 1.58 5.96
N PHE A 27 9.26 2.55 5.15
CA PHE A 27 10.57 3.19 5.24
C PHE A 27 10.63 4.34 6.26
N ALA A 28 9.49 4.77 6.82
CA ALA A 28 9.44 5.77 7.89
C ALA A 28 9.87 5.17 9.24
N VAL A 29 11.09 4.63 9.27
CA VAL A 29 11.82 4.13 10.44
C VAL A 29 13.17 4.84 10.50
N GLN A 30 13.83 4.79 11.65
CA GLN A 30 15.19 5.29 11.74
C GLN A 30 16.09 4.53 10.75
N PRO A 31 17.12 5.19 10.20
CA PRO A 31 18.16 4.48 9.46
C PRO A 31 18.68 3.33 10.35
N GLU A 32 18.89 2.17 9.74
CA GLU A 32 19.38 0.93 10.35
C GLU A 32 18.34 0.15 11.19
N GLU A 33 17.16 0.71 11.38
CA GLU A 33 16.02 0.02 11.99
C GLU A 33 15.30 -0.86 10.94
N PRO A 34 14.85 -2.08 11.30
CA PRO A 34 14.07 -2.90 10.39
C PRO A 34 12.79 -2.18 9.93
N TRP A 35 12.47 -2.28 8.64
CA TRP A 35 11.27 -1.67 8.06
C TRP A 35 10.00 -2.15 8.75
N ARG A 36 8.98 -1.28 8.76
CA ARG A 36 7.71 -1.62 9.42
C ARG A 36 7.04 -2.81 8.74
N THR A 37 6.73 -3.84 9.53
CA THR A 37 6.02 -5.04 9.07
C THR A 37 4.56 -5.10 9.53
N ALA A 38 4.14 -4.15 10.38
CA ALA A 38 2.78 -4.04 10.89
C ALA A 38 2.23 -2.61 10.81
N CYS A 39 0.91 -2.50 10.81
CA CYS A 39 0.23 -1.21 10.89
C CYS A 39 0.29 -0.62 12.32
N PRO A 40 -0.08 0.67 12.51
CA PRO A 40 -0.10 1.31 13.83
C PRO A 40 -1.00 0.61 14.86
N ALA A 41 -2.01 -0.13 14.41
CA ALA A 41 -2.90 -0.93 15.24
C ALA A 41 -2.41 -2.36 15.49
N GLY A 42 -1.15 -2.69 15.13
CA GLY A 42 -0.53 -3.99 15.39
C GLY A 42 -0.85 -5.11 14.39
N HIS A 43 -1.63 -4.82 13.33
CA HIS A 43 -1.93 -5.83 12.31
C HIS A 43 -0.73 -6.06 11.40
N ALA A 44 -0.28 -7.31 11.28
CA ALA A 44 0.77 -7.68 10.34
C ALA A 44 0.36 -7.40 8.88
N PHE A 45 1.31 -6.93 8.09
CA PHE A 45 1.13 -6.76 6.64
C PHE A 45 1.19 -8.14 5.97
N THR A 46 0.05 -8.83 5.93
CA THR A 46 -0.14 -10.09 5.22
C THR A 46 -0.67 -9.84 3.82
N GLY A 47 -0.27 -10.67 2.86
CA GLY A 47 -0.73 -10.57 1.46
C GLY A 47 0.35 -10.96 0.44
N PRO A 48 0.02 -10.89 -0.87
CA PRO A 48 0.96 -11.19 -1.94
C PRO A 48 2.22 -10.31 -1.86
N LEU A 49 3.35 -10.89 -2.25
CA LEU A 49 4.68 -10.27 -2.15
C LEU A 49 5.00 -9.76 -0.73
N GLY A 50 4.69 -10.53 0.32
CA GLY A 50 4.98 -10.15 1.71
C GLY A 50 4.13 -8.96 2.22
N GLY A 51 2.88 -8.89 1.75
CA GLY A 51 1.96 -7.79 2.07
C GLY A 51 2.37 -6.47 1.44
N TRP A 52 3.19 -6.47 0.39
CA TRP A 52 3.45 -5.26 -0.43
C TRP A 52 2.32 -5.00 -1.42
N TRP A 53 1.70 -6.07 -1.92
CA TRP A 53 0.54 -5.96 -2.80
C TRP A 53 -0.74 -5.98 -1.98
N GLY A 54 -1.41 -4.84 -1.97
CA GLY A 54 -2.66 -4.65 -1.23
C GLY A 54 -2.96 -3.17 -1.01
N PRO A 55 -4.16 -2.86 -0.48
CA PRO A 55 -4.57 -1.50 -0.21
C PRO A 55 -3.57 -0.77 0.70
N ALA A 56 -3.47 0.56 0.57
CA ALA A 56 -2.60 1.39 1.41
C ALA A 56 -2.89 1.21 2.92
N ARG A 57 -4.10 0.79 3.27
CA ARG A 57 -4.54 0.49 4.64
C ARG A 57 -4.61 -1.02 4.87
N CYS A 58 -4.36 -1.45 6.10
CA CYS A 58 -4.69 -2.79 6.57
C CYS A 58 -6.17 -3.10 6.31
N THR A 59 -6.49 -4.26 5.74
CA THR A 59 -7.88 -4.70 5.49
C THR A 59 -8.76 -4.62 6.75
N PRO A 60 -8.32 -5.06 7.95
CA PRO A 60 -9.11 -4.89 9.18
C PRO A 60 -9.41 -3.44 9.55
N CYS A 61 -8.50 -2.52 9.20
CA CYS A 61 -8.65 -1.10 9.50
C CYS A 61 -9.57 -0.43 8.46
N ALA A 62 -9.44 -0.83 7.20
CA ALA A 62 -10.30 -0.38 6.11
C ALA A 62 -11.74 -0.88 6.29
N SER A 63 -11.95 -2.11 6.75
CA SER A 63 -13.28 -2.65 7.05
C SER A 63 -13.94 -1.92 8.23
N ARG A 64 -13.20 -1.70 9.33
CA ARG A 64 -13.71 -0.95 10.49
C ARG A 64 -14.15 0.48 10.14
N ALA A 65 -13.47 1.14 9.19
CA ALA A 65 -13.84 2.48 8.75
C ALA A 65 -15.10 2.53 7.87
N GLN A 66 -15.49 1.43 7.22
CA GLN A 66 -16.66 1.37 6.33
C GLN A 66 -17.97 1.13 7.09
N THR A 67 -17.90 0.64 8.33
CA THR A 67 -19.08 0.30 9.16
C THR A 67 -19.44 1.42 10.14
N SER A 68 -18.78 2.58 10.07
CA SER A 68 -19.08 3.77 10.86
C SER A 68 -19.81 4.82 10.04
#